data_AF-D3DDC7-F1
#
_entry.id   AF-D3DDC7-F1
#
_cell.length_a   1.000
_cell.length_b   1.000
_cell.length_c   1.000
_cell.angle_alpha   90.00
_cell.angle_beta   90.00
_cell.angle_gamma   90.00
#
_symmetry.space_group_name_H-M   'P 1'
#
loop_
_entity.id
_entity.type
_entity.pdbx_description
1 polymer ?
#
loop_
_entity_poly.entity_id
_entity_poly.type
_entity_poly.pdbx_seq_one_letter_code
_entity_poly.pdbx_strand_id
1 'polypeptide(L)'
;VVGGGEEIRLLLGGTDDPEVYVAVESDADGQELARVGVGTSHETYEEVVLDLPGHSGKTVRLRLVDNSTTGHLNVDDVRNLTDGAVNSSFDGGSGTSAHDRGSVDNIAYVIDHAAGQRSTETSTRPCESSTGGAPQSTTL
;
A
#
# COMPACT_ATOMS: atom_id res chain seq x y z
N VAL A 1 0.28 -8.27 8.64
CA VAL A 1 1.40 -7.82 9.49
C VAL A 1 1.08 -6.44 10.00
N VAL A 2 1.06 -6.21 11.30
CA VAL A 2 0.74 -4.90 11.92
C VAL A 2 1.80 -3.86 11.51
N GLY A 3 1.36 -2.70 11.03
CA GLY A 3 2.21 -1.60 10.62
C GLY A 3 2.84 -0.82 11.78
N GLY A 4 3.63 0.20 11.44
CA GLY A 4 4.30 1.07 12.43
C GLY A 4 3.34 1.86 13.32
N GLY A 5 2.13 2.18 12.84
CA GLY A 5 1.12 2.87 13.64
C GLY A 5 0.49 2.01 14.73
N GLU A 6 0.73 0.69 14.72
CA GLU A 6 0.17 -0.26 15.69
C GLU A 6 -1.36 -0.26 15.76
N GLU A 7 -2.03 0.07 14.66
CA GLU A 7 -3.50 0.10 14.57
C GLU A 7 -4.01 -0.59 13.31
N ILE A 8 -5.21 -1.16 13.40
CA ILE A 8 -6.01 -1.55 12.25
C ILE A 8 -7.27 -0.70 12.25
N ARG A 9 -7.54 -0.07 11.11
CA ARG A 9 -8.76 0.73 10.88
C ARG A 9 -9.67 0.00 9.91
N LEU A 10 -10.96 0.11 10.13
CA LEU A 10 -11.98 -0.49 9.28
C LEU A 10 -13.29 0.26 9.41
N LEU A 11 -14.17 0.06 8.45
CA LEU A 11 -15.53 0.55 8.48
C LEU A 11 -16.46 -0.59 8.90
N LEU A 12 -17.31 -0.36 9.89
CA LEU A 12 -18.32 -1.31 10.37
C LEU A 12 -19.73 -0.78 10.19
N GLY A 13 -20.63 -1.69 9.84
CA GLY A 13 -22.09 -1.50 9.90
C GLY A 13 -22.76 -2.84 10.21
N GLY A 14 -24.06 -2.82 10.43
CA GLY A 14 -24.86 -4.01 10.71
C GLY A 14 -25.58 -3.92 12.05
N THR A 15 -25.56 -4.99 12.82
CA THR A 15 -26.33 -5.12 14.07
C THR A 15 -25.46 -4.91 15.31
N ASP A 16 -25.89 -4.03 16.21
CA ASP A 16 -25.36 -3.92 17.58
C ASP A 16 -25.82 -5.12 18.42
N ASP A 17 -25.05 -6.19 18.32
CA ASP A 17 -25.22 -7.45 19.04
C ASP A 17 -23.84 -7.91 19.56
N PRO A 18 -23.71 -8.31 20.84
CA PRO A 18 -22.42 -8.78 21.39
C PRO A 18 -21.85 -10.02 20.70
N GLU A 19 -22.66 -10.77 19.95
CA GLU A 19 -22.26 -11.91 19.12
C GLU A 19 -21.80 -11.50 17.71
N VAL A 20 -21.87 -10.21 17.38
CA VAL A 20 -21.47 -9.61 16.11
C VAL A 20 -20.28 -8.67 16.33
N TYR A 21 -19.09 -9.07 15.89
CA TYR A 21 -17.88 -8.28 16.11
C TYR A 21 -16.74 -8.65 15.16
N VAL A 22 -15.74 -7.78 15.12
CA VAL A 22 -14.43 -8.05 14.53
C VAL A 22 -13.41 -8.16 15.65
N ALA A 23 -12.56 -9.17 15.57
CA ALA A 23 -11.41 -9.36 16.45
C ALA A 23 -10.11 -9.41 15.66
N VAL A 24 -9.02 -8.97 16.30
CA VAL A 24 -7.66 -9.20 15.84
C VAL A 24 -7.07 -10.33 16.66
N GLU A 25 -6.53 -11.34 16.00
CA GLU A 25 -5.85 -12.45 16.65
C GLU A 25 -4.37 -12.49 16.23
N SER A 26 -3.51 -12.83 17.17
CA SER A 26 -2.14 -13.25 16.86
C SER A 26 -2.18 -14.47 15.93
N ASP A 27 -1.37 -14.42 14.86
CA ASP A 27 -1.22 -15.55 13.94
C ASP A 27 -0.42 -16.70 14.57
N ALA A 28 0.44 -16.38 15.55
CA ALA A 28 1.36 -17.36 16.15
C ALA A 28 0.66 -18.36 17.08
N ASP A 29 -0.33 -17.91 17.83
CA ASP A 29 -0.97 -18.67 18.91
C ASP A 29 -2.50 -18.52 18.96
N GLY A 30 -3.08 -17.70 18.08
CA GLY A 30 -4.52 -17.45 18.07
C GLY A 30 -5.03 -16.62 19.24
N GLN A 31 -4.15 -15.97 20.01
CA GLN A 31 -4.57 -15.08 21.08
C GLN A 31 -5.33 -13.87 20.51
N GLU A 32 -6.53 -13.61 21.01
CA GLU A 32 -7.25 -12.36 20.74
C GLU A 32 -6.52 -11.17 21.37
N LEU A 33 -6.18 -10.19 20.54
CA LEU A 33 -5.42 -9.00 20.92
C LEU A 33 -6.34 -7.80 21.16
N ALA A 34 -7.38 -7.66 20.33
CA ALA A 34 -8.39 -6.62 20.41
C ALA A 34 -9.68 -7.08 19.74
N ARG A 35 -10.82 -6.50 20.14
CA ARG A 35 -12.12 -6.71 19.50
C ARG A 35 -12.97 -5.45 19.54
N VAL A 36 -13.84 -5.30 18.55
CA VAL A 36 -14.81 -4.21 18.47
C VAL A 36 -16.10 -4.72 17.81
N GLY A 37 -17.25 -4.34 18.39
CA GLY A 37 -18.58 -4.63 17.83
C GLY A 37 -19.12 -3.44 17.05
N VAL A 38 -20.29 -3.64 16.42
CA VAL A 38 -21.06 -2.51 15.85
C VAL A 38 -21.63 -1.69 17.00
N GLY A 39 -21.37 -0.39 17.06
CA GLY A 39 -21.76 0.44 18.21
C GLY A 39 -23.25 0.78 18.29
N THR A 40 -23.95 0.80 17.16
CA THR A 40 -25.41 0.99 17.07
C THR A 40 -25.91 0.30 15.80
N SER A 41 -27.05 -0.40 15.85
CA SER A 41 -27.59 -1.09 14.67
C SER A 41 -27.93 -0.11 13.54
N HIS A 42 -27.18 -0.16 12.44
CA HIS A 42 -27.42 0.62 11.24
C HIS A 42 -26.66 0.06 10.02
N GLU A 43 -27.19 0.29 8.82
CA GLU A 43 -26.49 -0.05 7.56
C GLU A 43 -25.40 0.95 7.16
N THR A 44 -25.34 2.11 7.83
CA THR A 44 -24.29 3.10 7.61
C THR A 44 -22.93 2.52 8.05
N TYR A 45 -21.85 2.92 7.38
CA TYR A 45 -20.51 2.53 7.78
C TYR A 45 -19.91 3.57 8.73
N GLU A 46 -19.42 3.13 9.89
CA GLU A 46 -18.68 3.93 10.86
C GLU A 46 -17.24 3.45 10.98
N GLU A 47 -16.28 4.39 11.05
CA GLU A 47 -14.87 4.06 11.24
C GLU A 47 -14.63 3.59 12.67
N VAL A 48 -13.97 2.45 12.80
CA VAL A 48 -13.46 1.93 14.06
C VAL A 48 -11.96 1.71 13.97
N VAL A 49 -11.30 1.83 15.11
CA VAL A 49 -9.85 1.66 15.27
C VAL A 49 -9.61 0.57 16.30
N LEU A 50 -8.79 -0.42 15.94
CA LEU A 50 -8.29 -1.48 16.80
C LEU A 50 -6.82 -1.19 17.09
N ASP A 51 -6.54 -0.69 18.29
CA ASP A 51 -5.17 -0.45 18.77
C ASP A 51 -4.49 -1.77 19.17
N LEU A 52 -3.25 -1.96 18.73
CA LEU A 52 -2.45 -3.18 18.89
C LEU A 52 -1.06 -2.85 19.46
N PRO A 53 -0.97 -2.22 20.64
CA PRO A 53 0.29 -1.72 21.17
C PRO A 53 1.33 -2.83 21.34
N GLY A 54 2.56 -2.59 20.91
CA GLY A 54 3.68 -3.53 20.98
C GLY A 54 3.60 -4.70 19.97
N HIS A 55 2.67 -4.66 19.02
CA HIS A 55 2.52 -5.70 18.01
C HIS A 55 3.05 -5.29 16.63
N SER A 56 3.74 -4.16 16.48
CA SER A 56 4.37 -3.79 15.21
C SER A 56 5.25 -4.92 14.64
N GLY A 57 5.11 -5.17 13.34
CA GLY A 57 5.83 -6.23 12.62
C GLY A 57 5.32 -7.66 12.90
N LYS A 58 4.30 -7.85 13.76
CA LYS A 58 3.69 -9.16 13.99
C LYS A 58 2.64 -9.49 12.93
N THR A 59 2.56 -10.74 12.52
CA THR A 59 1.44 -11.23 11.70
C THR A 59 0.23 -11.43 12.59
N VAL A 60 -0.91 -10.93 12.13
CA VAL A 60 -2.21 -11.04 12.81
C VAL A 60 -3.25 -11.46 11.79
N ARG A 61 -4.35 -12.00 12.29
CA ARG A 61 -5.54 -12.38 11.52
C ARG A 61 -6.71 -11.52 11.98
N LEU A 62 -7.55 -11.10 11.04
CA LEU A 62 -8.86 -10.53 11.36
C LEU A 62 -9.87 -11.66 11.41
N ARG A 63 -10.56 -11.79 12.54
CA ARG A 63 -11.69 -12.70 12.72
C ARG A 63 -12.98 -11.89 12.70
N LEU A 64 -13.79 -12.10 11.67
CA LEU A 64 -15.13 -11.55 11.56
C LEU A 64 -16.09 -12.57 12.14
N VAL A 65 -16.87 -12.18 13.14
CA VAL A 65 -17.79 -13.05 13.87
C VAL A 65 -19.19 -12.49 13.77
N ASP A 66 -20.10 -13.33 13.32
CA ASP A 66 -21.53 -13.11 13.37
C ASP A 66 -22.18 -14.44 13.74
N ASN A 67 -22.54 -14.58 15.02
CA ASN A 67 -23.34 -15.72 15.49
C ASN A 67 -24.81 -15.32 15.73
N SER A 68 -25.21 -14.13 15.31
CA SER A 68 -26.57 -13.66 15.51
C SER A 68 -27.53 -14.48 14.64
N THR A 69 -28.76 -14.69 15.13
CA THR A 69 -29.77 -15.42 14.35
C THR A 69 -30.49 -14.51 13.34
N THR A 70 -30.53 -13.21 13.61
CA THR A 70 -31.32 -12.23 12.84
C THR A 70 -30.55 -10.99 12.44
N GLY A 71 -29.30 -10.85 12.88
CA GLY A 71 -28.44 -9.73 12.56
C GLY A 71 -27.53 -10.01 11.37
N HIS A 72 -26.60 -9.10 11.17
CA HIS A 72 -25.55 -9.20 10.18
C HIS A 72 -24.38 -8.26 10.52
N LEU A 73 -23.22 -8.57 9.96
CA LEU A 73 -22.02 -7.75 10.01
C LEU A 73 -21.60 -7.29 8.62
N ASN A 74 -21.42 -5.98 8.44
CA ASN A 74 -20.84 -5.38 7.24
C ASN A 74 -19.45 -4.84 7.59
N VAL A 75 -18.45 -5.18 6.78
CA VAL A 75 -17.07 -4.71 6.95
C VAL A 75 -16.54 -4.17 5.63
N ASP A 76 -15.91 -2.99 5.66
CA ASP A 76 -15.25 -2.39 4.50
C ASP A 76 -13.98 -1.62 4.91
N ASP A 77 -13.20 -1.18 3.92
CA ASP A 77 -12.05 -0.26 4.06
C ASP A 77 -11.05 -0.66 5.16
N VAL A 78 -10.71 -1.95 5.18
CA VAL A 78 -9.70 -2.51 6.08
C VAL A 78 -8.34 -1.92 5.71
N ARG A 79 -7.83 -1.06 6.59
CA ARG A 79 -6.57 -0.35 6.44
C ARG A 79 -5.65 -0.71 7.58
N ASN A 80 -4.39 -0.91 7.21
CA ASN A 80 -3.31 -1.14 8.14
C ASN A 80 -2.29 -0.03 7.90
N LEU A 81 -2.20 0.89 8.84
CA LEU A 81 -1.34 2.04 8.72
C LEU A 81 0.09 1.62 9.03
N THR A 82 0.89 1.55 7.98
CA THR A 82 2.34 1.48 8.09
C THR A 82 2.85 2.91 8.21
N ASP A 83 3.38 3.26 9.38
CA ASP A 83 4.11 4.52 9.54
C ASP A 83 5.39 4.45 8.72
N GLY A 84 5.33 4.99 7.52
CA GLY A 84 6.48 5.09 6.63
C GLY A 84 6.06 4.84 5.19
N ALA A 85 6.63 5.65 4.28
CA ALA A 85 6.63 5.34 2.87
C ALA A 85 6.90 3.84 2.68
N VAL A 86 6.13 3.18 1.82
CA VAL A 86 6.54 1.91 1.21
C VAL A 86 7.81 2.18 0.42
N ASN A 87 8.93 2.33 1.14
CA ASN A 87 10.25 2.27 0.57
C ASN A 87 10.50 0.79 0.34
N SER A 88 9.75 0.25 -0.63
CA SER A 88 10.09 -1.00 -1.28
C SER A 88 11.55 -0.82 -1.64
N SER A 89 12.45 -1.46 -0.89
CA SER A 89 13.84 -1.54 -1.30
C SER A 89 13.81 -2.36 -2.57
N PHE A 90 13.70 -1.67 -3.70
CA PHE A 90 13.95 -2.28 -4.98
C PHE A 90 15.45 -2.55 -4.98
N ASP A 91 15.83 -3.83 -4.89
CA ASP A 91 17.21 -4.23 -5.15
C ASP A 91 17.48 -4.10 -6.64
N GLY A 92 17.55 -2.86 -7.12
CA GLY A 92 17.90 -2.55 -8.51
C GLY A 92 19.36 -2.82 -8.83
N GLY A 93 20.13 -3.34 -7.88
CA GLY A 93 21.58 -3.23 -7.88
C GLY A 93 22.04 -1.77 -7.85
N SER A 94 23.30 -1.54 -7.50
CA SER A 94 23.94 -0.26 -7.77
C SER A 94 24.45 -0.25 -9.22
N GLY A 95 23.91 0.63 -10.06
CA GLY A 95 24.43 0.84 -11.42
C GLY A 95 23.92 2.16 -11.99
N THR A 96 24.80 2.93 -12.63
CA THR A 96 24.44 4.15 -13.38
C THR A 96 24.04 3.86 -14.82
N SER A 97 23.98 2.58 -15.20
CA SER A 97 23.91 2.15 -16.59
C SER A 97 23.00 0.94 -16.72
N ALA A 98 21.97 1.05 -17.56
CA ALA A 98 21.20 -0.10 -18.01
C ALA A 98 21.79 -0.59 -19.34
N HIS A 99 22.08 -1.88 -19.41
CA HIS A 99 22.49 -2.54 -20.65
C HIS A 99 21.25 -3.14 -21.32
N ASP A 100 20.62 -2.39 -22.22
CA ASP A 100 19.79 -3.00 -23.25
C ASP A 100 20.72 -3.45 -24.40
N ARG A 101 20.29 -4.44 -25.20
CA ARG A 101 21.10 -5.06 -26.27
C ARG A 101 21.45 -4.05 -27.37
N GLY A 102 22.44 -3.20 -27.11
CA GLY A 102 23.04 -2.30 -28.09
C GLY A 102 23.34 -0.88 -27.63
N SER A 103 22.84 -0.41 -26.48
CA SER A 103 23.15 0.93 -25.96
C SER A 103 23.36 0.92 -24.44
N VAL A 104 24.28 1.77 -23.99
CA VAL A 104 24.49 2.06 -22.58
C VAL A 104 23.92 3.45 -22.33
N ASP A 105 22.74 3.51 -21.72
CA ASP A 105 22.13 4.78 -21.36
C ASP A 105 22.43 5.08 -19.89
N ASN A 106 22.86 6.31 -19.61
CA ASN A 106 23.06 6.77 -18.23
C ASN A 106 21.69 6.99 -17.58
N ILE A 107 21.38 6.22 -16.55
CA ILE A 107 20.15 6.41 -15.78
C ILE A 107 20.45 7.29 -14.57
N ALA A 108 19.83 8.46 -14.51
CA ALA A 108 19.76 9.30 -13.32
C ALA A 108 18.42 9.06 -12.62
N TYR A 109 18.45 8.42 -11.45
CA TYR A 109 17.27 8.35 -10.59
C TYR A 109 17.17 9.66 -9.80
N VAL A 110 16.13 10.44 -10.06
CA VAL A 110 15.67 11.49 -9.14
C VAL A 110 14.62 10.85 -8.25
N ILE A 111 15.02 10.42 -7.05
CA ILE A 111 14.06 10.09 -6.00
C ILE A 111 13.88 11.35 -5.18
N ASP A 112 12.86 12.14 -5.54
CA ASP A 112 12.48 13.28 -4.72
C ASP A 112 11.98 12.76 -3.38
N HIS A 113 12.66 13.17 -2.31
CA HIS A 113 12.21 12.98 -0.95
C HIS A 113 10.91 13.78 -0.81
N ALA A 114 9.76 13.12 -0.94
CA ALA A 114 8.46 13.79 -0.99
C ALA A 114 8.04 14.34 0.38
N ALA A 115 8.68 15.42 0.82
CA ALA A 115 8.06 16.36 1.74
C ALA A 115 7.12 17.26 0.92
N GLY A 116 5.94 16.73 0.58
CA GLY A 116 4.77 17.45 0.09
C GLY A 116 4.96 18.49 -1.00
N GLN A 117 4.78 18.11 -2.27
CA GLN A 117 4.29 19.03 -3.32
C GLN A 117 3.65 18.23 -4.46
N ARG A 118 2.44 18.64 -4.88
CA ARG A 118 1.73 18.06 -6.04
C ARG A 118 2.44 18.51 -7.32
N SER A 119 2.83 17.57 -8.17
CA SER A 119 3.43 17.87 -9.47
C SER A 119 2.40 17.76 -10.58
N THR A 120 1.99 18.91 -11.11
CA THR A 120 1.41 19.05 -12.45
C THR A 120 2.53 19.17 -13.47
N GLU A 121 2.43 18.43 -14.58
CA GLU A 121 2.84 18.72 -15.98
C GLU A 121 3.46 17.51 -16.67
N THR A 122 2.78 16.96 -17.68
CA THR A 122 2.78 17.35 -19.11
C THR A 122 4.06 16.90 -19.81
N SER A 123 3.99 15.69 -20.35
CA SER A 123 5.00 15.07 -21.21
C SER A 123 4.79 15.49 -22.66
N THR A 124 5.77 16.15 -23.27
CA THR A 124 5.99 16.03 -24.72
C THR A 124 7.48 15.92 -25.03
N ARG A 125 7.85 14.81 -25.66
CA ARG A 125 9.17 14.44 -26.16
C ARG A 125 9.38 14.99 -27.59
N PRO A 126 10.63 15.19 -28.05
CA PRO A 126 10.98 15.01 -29.45
C PRO A 126 11.79 13.71 -29.65
N CYS A 127 11.51 13.02 -30.77
CA CYS A 127 12.01 11.70 -31.13
C CYS A 127 13.05 11.79 -32.28
N GLU A 128 14.21 11.15 -32.04
CA GLU A 128 15.13 10.40 -32.93
C GLU A 128 15.68 10.94 -34.26
N SER A 129 16.96 10.58 -34.51
CA SER A 129 17.66 10.68 -35.79
C SER A 129 18.09 9.30 -36.31
N SER A 130 17.81 8.98 -37.58
CA SER A 130 18.51 7.98 -38.41
C SER A 130 18.22 8.34 -39.89
N THR A 131 19.00 8.13 -40.95
CA THR A 131 20.01 7.12 -41.34
C THR A 131 20.79 7.63 -42.58
N GLY A 132 22.01 7.12 -42.83
CA GLY A 132 22.44 6.73 -44.19
C GLY A 132 23.53 7.53 -44.95
N GLY A 133 24.72 6.90 -45.14
CA GLY A 133 25.49 6.85 -46.40
C GLY A 133 26.36 8.05 -46.83
N ALA A 134 27.69 7.88 -46.85
CA ALA A 134 28.63 8.78 -47.55
C ALA A 134 28.71 8.47 -49.05
N PRO A 135 29.03 9.46 -49.91
CA PRO A 135 30.29 9.32 -50.64
C PRO A 135 31.08 10.62 -50.89
N GLN A 136 32.42 10.46 -50.77
CA GLN A 136 33.52 10.98 -51.59
C GLN A 136 33.82 12.49 -51.69
N SER A 137 35.12 12.78 -51.52
CA SER A 137 35.81 14.04 -51.79
C SER A 137 35.91 14.35 -53.29
N THR A 138 35.77 15.61 -53.69
CA THR A 138 36.40 16.14 -54.91
C THR A 138 36.71 17.64 -54.73
N THR A 139 38.00 17.94 -54.88
CA THR A 139 38.60 19.27 -55.02
C THR A 139 38.16 19.96 -56.31
N LEU A 140 37.72 21.21 -56.23
CA LEU A 140 38.32 22.41 -56.85
C LEU A 140 37.56 23.67 -56.40
#